data_AF-A0AAU7ALI8-F1
#
_entry.id   AF-A0AAU7ALI8-F1
#
_cell.length_a   1.000
_cell.length_b   1.000
_cell.length_c   1.000
_cell.angle_alpha   90.00
_cell.angle_beta   90.00
_cell.angle_gamma   90.00
#
_symmetry.space_group_name_H-M   'P 1'
#
loop_
_entity.id
_entity.type
_entity.pdbx_description
1 polymer ?
#
loop_
_entity_poly.entity_id
_entity_poly.type
_entity_poly.pdbx_seq_one_letter_code
_entity_poly.pdbx_strand_id
1 'polypeptide(L)' 'MEHRQPYVRRGDLLKIIWWDSQGACLFSKRLEKSRFVWPAAKDGKVNLTPAQLSMLLEGIDWQMPHKTWRPVQVG' A
#
# COMPACT_ATOMS: atom_id res chain seq x y z
N MET A 1 24.18 27.52 -1.11
CA MET A 1 22.74 27.43 -0.80
C MET A 1 22.34 25.98 -0.96
N GLU A 2 22.07 25.29 0.14
CA GLU A 2 21.85 23.83 0.18
C GLU A 2 20.40 23.52 -0.22
N HIS A 3 20.22 22.99 -1.44
CA HIS A 3 18.95 22.42 -1.88
C HIS A 3 18.71 21.12 -1.11
N ARG A 4 18.05 21.20 0.05
CA ARG A 4 17.49 20.03 0.73
C ARG A 4 16.37 19.46 -0.12
N GLN A 5 16.68 18.38 -0.84
CA GLN A 5 15.71 17.58 -1.55
C GLN A 5 14.66 17.06 -0.56
N PRO A 6 13.35 17.23 -0.79
CA PRO A 6 12.33 16.71 0.11
C PRO A 6 12.50 15.20 0.21
N TYR A 7 12.66 14.71 1.43
CA TYR A 7 12.76 13.29 1.72
C TYR A 7 11.40 12.66 1.41
N VAL A 8 11.20 12.19 0.18
CA VAL A 8 9.98 11.49 -0.23
C VAL A 8 9.89 10.25 0.64
N ARG A 9 9.00 10.27 1.64
CA ARG A 9 8.75 9.10 2.49
C ARG A 9 8.41 7.92 1.59
N ARG A 10 9.21 6.86 1.67
CA ARG A 10 9.08 5.63 0.90
C ARG A 10 7.75 4.95 1.23
N GLY A 11 6.70 5.27 0.46
CA GLY A 11 5.36 4.67 0.54
C GLY A 11 5.23 3.33 -0.18
N ASP A 12 6.36 2.69 -0.51
CA ASP A 12 6.45 1.41 -1.22
C ASP A 12 6.53 0.21 -0.26
N LEU A 13 6.66 0.41 1.06
CA LEU A 13 6.75 -0.66 2.06
C LEU A 13 5.52 -0.66 3.00
N LEU A 14 4.88 -1.81 3.12
CA LEU A 14 3.81 -2.10 4.07
C LEU A 14 4.27 -3.14 5.08
N LYS A 15 3.94 -2.92 6.36
CA LYS A 15 4.14 -3.88 7.45
C LYS A 15 2.83 -4.10 8.18
N ILE A 16 2.40 -5.36 8.32
CA ILE A 16 1.23 -5.77 9.10
C ILE A 16 1.74 -6.66 10.23
N ILE A 17 1.43 -6.29 11.47
CA ILE A 17 1.81 -7.05 12.66
C ILE A 17 0.53 -7.49 13.37
N TRP A 18 0.45 -8.76 13.72
CA TRP A 18 -0.64 -9.33 14.51
C TRP A 18 -0.13 -10.42 15.45
N TRP A 19 -0.95 -10.84 16.41
CA TRP A 19 -0.65 -11.94 17.32
C TRP A 19 -1.42 -13.19 16.91
N ASP A 20 -0.74 -14.31 16.68
CA ASP A 20 -1.35 -15.59 16.21
C ASP A 20 -1.43 -16.63 17.33
N SER A 21 -1.99 -16.25 18.48
CA SER A 21 -2.09 -17.03 19.74
C SER A 21 -0.76 -17.39 20.42
N GLN A 22 0.28 -17.75 19.67
CA GLN A 22 1.60 -18.18 20.20
C GLN A 22 2.69 -17.12 20.08
N GLY A 23 2.51 -16.11 19.23
CA GLY A 23 3.55 -15.13 18.97
C GLY A 23 3.12 -14.00 18.05
N ALA A 24 4.01 -13.01 17.90
CA ALA A 24 3.83 -11.93 16.95
C ALA A 24 4.24 -12.39 15.54
N CYS A 25 3.33 -12.21 14.58
CA CYS A 25 3.57 -12.42 13.17
C CYS A 25 3.75 -11.07 12.47
N LEU A 26 4.69 -11.01 11.53
CA LEU A 26 4.96 -9.84 10.69
C LEU A 26 4.84 -10.24 9.22
N PHE A 27 3.92 -9.59 8.52
CA PHE A 27 3.87 -9.59 7.06
C PHE A 27 4.48 -8.29 6.55
N SER A 28 5.43 -8.39 5.61
CA SER A 28 6.06 -7.24 4.98
C SER A 28 5.99 -7.36 3.46
N LYS A 29 5.47 -6.33 2.79
CA LYS A 29 5.39 -6.27 1.33
C LYS A 29 5.99 -4.98 0.81
N ARG A 30 6.84 -5.09 -0.21
CA ARG A 30 7.38 -3.95 -0.95
C ARG A 30 6.87 -3.97 -2.38
N LEU A 31 6.48 -2.80 -2.88
CA LEU A 31 6.11 -2.61 -4.28
C LEU A 31 7.33 -2.12 -5.06
N GLU A 32 7.74 -2.86 -6.09
CA GLU A 32 8.96 -2.55 -6.85
C GLU A 32 8.77 -1.37 -7.82
N LYS A 33 7.54 -1.15 -8.31
CA LYS A 33 7.22 -0.17 -9.37
C LYS A 33 6.09 0.80 -9.01
N SER A 34 5.61 0.79 -7.77
CA SER A 34 4.47 1.61 -7.32
C SER A 34 4.53 1.92 -5.82
N ARG A 35 3.54 2.66 -5.32
CA ARG A 35 3.36 2.99 -3.90
C ARG A 35 2.00 2.50 -3.43
N PHE A 36 1.89 2.23 -2.14
CA PHE A 36 0.61 1.95 -1.51
C PHE A 36 -0.24 3.21 -1.50
N VAL A 37 -1.46 3.12 -2.02
CA VAL A 37 -2.47 4.18 -1.88
C VAL A 37 -3.16 3.96 -0.55
N TRP A 38 -2.73 4.70 0.46
CA TRP A 38 -3.33 4.61 1.78
C TRP A 38 -4.66 5.36 1.80
N PRO A 39 -5.75 4.70 2.23
CA PRO A 39 -7.00 5.39 2.50
C PRO A 39 -6.80 6.49 3.55
N ALA A 40 -7.51 7.60 3.38
CA ALA A 40 -7.53 8.67 4.38
C ALA A 40 -8.05 8.12 5.72
N ALA A 41 -7.17 8.05 6.71
CA ALA A 41 -7.53 7.62 8.06
C ALA A 41 -8.12 8.82 8.80
N LYS A 42 -9.43 8.77 9.12
CA LYS A 42 -10.11 9.87 9.82
C LYS A 42 -9.58 10.03 11.26
N ASP A 43 -9.18 8.93 11.89
CA ASP A 43 -8.68 8.88 13.28
C ASP A 43 -7.39 8.04 13.43
N GLY A 44 -6.56 7.99 12.37
CA GLY A 44 -5.38 7.12 12.34
C GLY A 44 -5.69 5.61 12.29
N LYS A 45 -6.97 5.24 12.16
CA LYS A 45 -7.46 3.88 11.98
C LYS A 45 -8.27 3.79 10.70
N VAL A 46 -8.21 2.62 10.07
CA VAL A 46 -8.95 2.31 8.84
C VAL A 46 -9.47 0.89 8.97
N ASN A 47 -10.78 0.71 8.76
CA ASN A 47 -11.38 -0.61 8.68
C ASN A 47 -11.38 -1.05 7.22
N LEU A 48 -10.79 -2.22 6.94
CA LEU A 48 -10.70 -2.79 5.61
C LEU A 48 -11.45 -4.12 5.56
N THR A 49 -12.24 -4.31 4.51
CA THR A 49 -12.72 -5.65 4.15
C THR A 49 -11.56 -6.48 3.58
N PRO A 50 -11.68 -7.82 3.52
CA PRO A 50 -10.66 -8.66 2.89
C PRO A 50 -10.37 -8.25 1.44
N ALA A 51 -11.41 -7.87 0.68
CA ALA A 51 -11.26 -7.40 -0.70
C ALA A 51 -10.47 -6.08 -0.77
N GLN A 52 -10.77 -5.13 0.12
CA GLN A 52 -9.99 -3.89 0.21
C GLN A 52 -8.55 -4.21 0.56
N LEU A 53 -8.28 -5.04 1.57
CA LEU A 53 -6.90 -5.41 1.91
C LEU A 53 -6.14 -5.99 0.69
N SER A 54 -6.75 -6.89 -0.07
CA SER A 54 -6.15 -7.41 -1.30
C SER A 54 -5.83 -6.30 -2.32
N MET A 55 -6.76 -5.38 -2.57
CA MET A 55 -6.53 -4.23 -3.46
C MET A 55 -5.38 -3.35 -2.98
N LEU A 56 -5.30 -3.04 -1.68
CA LEU A 56 -4.18 -2.29 -1.11
C LEU A 56 -2.86 -3.04 -1.33
N LEU A 57 -2.84 -4.34 -1.07
CA LEU A 57 -1.64 -5.17 -1.26
C LEU A 57 -1.18 -5.17 -2.71
N GLU A 58 -2.08 -5.06 -3.68
CA GLU A 58 -1.77 -4.94 -5.11
C GLU A 58 -1.38 -3.50 -5.53
N GLY A 59 -1.55 -2.52 -4.64
CA GLY A 59 -1.30 -1.10 -4.95
C GLY A 59 -2.41 -0.47 -5.81
N ILE A 60 -3.61 -1.05 -5.79
CA ILE A 60 -4.78 -0.54 -6.51
C ILE A 60 -5.42 0.60 -5.71
N ASP A 61 -5.63 1.75 -6.36
CA ASP A 61 -6.42 2.84 -5.80
C ASP A 61 -7.91 2.45 -5.80
N TRP A 62 -8.53 2.40 -4.63
CA TRP A 62 -9.97 2.15 -4.48
C TRP A 62 -10.78 3.43 -4.25
N GLN A 63 -10.14 4.56 -3.94
CA GLN A 63 -10.83 5.84 -3.70
C GLN A 63 -11.30 6.44 -5.03
N MET A 64 -10.67 6.03 -6.14
CA MET A 64 -11.17 6.19 -7.50
C MET A 64 -10.93 4.87 -8.26
N PRO A 65 -11.96 4.14 -8.73
CA PRO A 65 -11.78 2.97 -9.58
C PRO A 65 -11.33 3.40 -10.99
N HIS A 66 -10.15 4.00 -11.11
CA HIS A 66 -9.51 4.22 -12.39
C HIS A 66 -8.49 3.11 -12.61
N LYS A 67 -8.74 2.24 -13.59
CA LYS A 67 -7.82 1.18 -14.02
C LYS A 67 -6.47 1.81 -14.38
N THR A 68 -5.49 1.73 -13.48
CA THR A 68 -4.12 2.20 -13.72
C THR A 68 -3.21 1.13 -14.34
N TRP A 69 -3.75 -0.02 -14.73
CA TRP A 69 -3.00 -1.06 -15.42
C TRP A 69 -3.64 -1.44 -16.76
N ARG A 70 -2.87 -1.24 -17.85
CA ARG A 70 -3.14 -1.81 -19.17
C ARG A 70 -2.11 -2.91 -19.42
N PRO A 71 -2.49 -4.18 -19.64
CA PRO A 71 -1.56 -5.15 -20.17
C PRO A 71 -1.07 -4.68 -21.54
N VAL A 72 0.25 -4.70 -21.77
CA VAL A 72 0.77 -4.60 -23.14
C VAL A 72 0.36 -5.89 -23.84
N GLN A 73 -0.59 -5.75 -24.76
CA GLN A 73 -0.95 -6.80 -25.69
C GLN A 73 0.23 -6.96 -26.67
N VAL A 74 0.97 -8.06 -26.54
CA VAL A 74 1.94 -8.46 -27.57
C VAL A 74 1.12 -9.13 -28.66
N GLY A 75 1.04 -8.46 -29.81
CA GLY A 75 0.57 -9.06 -31.06
C GLY A 75 1.64 -9.92 -31.71
#